data_AF-A0A529XMH2-F1
#
_entry.id   AF-A0A529XMH2-F1
#
_cell.length_a   1.000
_cell.length_b   1.000
_cell.length_c   1.000
_cell.angle_alpha   90.00
_cell.angle_beta   90.00
_cell.angle_gamma   90.00
#
_symmetry.space_group_name_H-M   'P 1'
#
loop_
_entity.id
_entity.type
_entity.pdbx_description
1 polymer ?
#
loop_
_entity_poly.entity_id
_entity_poly.type
_entity_poly.pdbx_seq_one_letter_code
_entity_poly.pdbx_strand_id
1 'polypeptide(L)'
;PAQSVVAGQVQAIPVATESGKTRSFGLLEGLGIPRNAQNPEAAKEFIKWMTSKDYQIHNYGNGVLPTRTSALAELQQQGKLVSG
;
A
#
# COMPACT_ATOMS: atom_id res chain seq x y z
N PRO A 1 -26.42 -7.02 5.70
CA PRO A 1 -25.30 -7.95 5.98
C PRO A 1 -24.02 -7.16 6.26
N ALA A 2 -23.29 -7.49 7.33
CA ALA A 2 -22.06 -6.78 7.71
C ALA A 2 -20.84 -7.16 6.84
N GLN A 3 -20.90 -8.27 6.10
CA GLN A 3 -19.79 -8.76 5.29
C GLN A 3 -20.29 -9.54 4.05
N SER A 4 -19.43 -9.62 3.01
CA SER A 4 -19.68 -10.39 1.79
C SER A 4 -19.72 -11.90 2.06
N VAL A 5 -20.59 -12.62 1.34
CA VAL A 5 -20.76 -14.09 1.45
C VAL A 5 -19.56 -14.89 0.94
N VAL A 6 -18.66 -14.27 0.18
CA VAL A 6 -17.43 -14.90 -0.35
C VAL A 6 -16.17 -14.48 0.41
N ALA A 7 -16.29 -13.83 1.56
CA ALA A 7 -15.12 -13.42 2.34
C ALA A 7 -14.26 -14.63 2.74
N GLY A 8 -12.94 -14.53 2.56
CA GLY A 8 -11.99 -15.62 2.78
C GLY A 8 -11.91 -16.66 1.66
N GLN A 9 -12.75 -16.54 0.62
CA GLN A 9 -12.78 -17.46 -0.52
C GLN A 9 -12.15 -16.85 -1.79
N VAL A 10 -11.61 -15.64 -1.71
CA VAL A 10 -11.04 -14.89 -2.83
C VAL A 10 -9.52 -14.88 -2.74
N GLN A 11 -8.86 -15.13 -3.86
CA GLN A 11 -7.42 -14.99 -4.03
C GLN A 11 -7.14 -13.96 -5.13
N ALA A 12 -6.24 -13.01 -4.86
CA ALA A 12 -5.78 -12.09 -5.90
C ALA A 12 -4.68 -12.74 -6.75
N ILE A 13 -4.71 -12.49 -8.05
CA ILE A 13 -3.68 -12.91 -9.01
C ILE A 13 -3.22 -11.71 -9.84
N PRO A 14 -1.99 -11.74 -10.40
CA PRO A 14 -1.59 -10.78 -11.41
C PRO A 14 -2.53 -10.81 -12.62
N VAL A 15 -2.68 -9.68 -13.30
CA VAL A 15 -3.50 -9.60 -14.52
C VAL A 15 -2.94 -10.54 -15.58
N ALA A 16 -3.79 -11.43 -16.09
CA ALA A 16 -3.44 -12.36 -17.15
C ALA A 16 -3.19 -11.64 -18.48
N THR A 17 -2.23 -12.12 -19.26
CA THR A 17 -1.92 -11.60 -20.61
C THR A 17 -1.84 -12.76 -21.59
N GLU A 18 -2.06 -12.50 -22.88
CA GLU A 18 -2.00 -13.51 -23.94
C GLU A 18 -0.67 -14.27 -23.95
N SER A 19 0.45 -13.55 -23.74
CA SER A 19 1.79 -14.13 -23.70
C SER A 19 2.12 -14.92 -22.42
N GLY A 20 1.23 -14.91 -21.42
CA GLY A 20 1.50 -15.46 -20.08
C GLY A 20 2.46 -14.62 -19.22
N LYS A 21 3.13 -13.61 -19.78
CA LYS A 21 3.97 -12.67 -19.02
C LYS A 21 3.11 -11.61 -18.37
N THR A 22 2.95 -11.70 -17.05
CA THR A 22 2.13 -10.75 -16.28
C THR A 22 2.95 -9.53 -15.86
N ARG A 23 2.25 -8.42 -15.64
CA ARG A 23 2.79 -7.19 -15.06
C ARG A 23 1.69 -6.49 -14.29
N SER A 24 2.06 -5.76 -13.25
CA SER A 24 1.13 -4.89 -12.54
C SER A 24 1.28 -3.45 -13.01
N PHE A 25 0.21 -2.67 -12.85
CA PHE A 25 0.24 -1.23 -13.02
C PHE A 25 0.14 -0.57 -11.64
N GLY A 26 1.25 -0.01 -11.18
CA GLY A 26 1.29 0.69 -9.90
C GLY A 26 0.63 2.06 -10.05
N LEU A 27 -0.61 2.21 -9.58
CA LEU A 27 -1.30 3.49 -9.44
C LEU A 27 -0.72 4.27 -8.24
N LEU A 28 0.58 4.56 -8.29
CA LEU A 28 1.28 5.22 -7.19
C LEU A 28 0.87 6.69 -7.12
N GLU A 29 0.32 7.07 -5.98
CA GLU A 29 0.08 8.47 -5.65
C GLU A 29 1.28 9.04 -4.89
N GLY A 30 1.68 10.25 -5.29
CA GLY A 30 2.72 11.02 -4.61
C GLY A 30 2.12 12.11 -3.73
N LEU A 31 2.75 12.37 -2.58
CA LEU A 31 2.41 13.52 -1.74
C LEU A 31 3.38 14.66 -2.01
N GLY A 32 2.85 15.82 -2.35
CA GLY A 32 3.62 17.04 -2.57
C GLY A 32 3.29 18.13 -1.55
N ILE A 33 4.25 19.02 -1.29
CA ILE A 33 4.03 20.23 -0.51
C ILE A 33 3.81 21.38 -1.49
N PRO A 34 2.66 22.07 -1.46
CA PRO A 34 2.43 23.24 -2.30
C PRO A 34 3.48 24.32 -2.08
N ARG A 35 3.93 24.98 -3.15
CA ARG A 35 4.97 26.02 -3.06
C ARG A 35 4.60 27.18 -2.14
N ASN A 36 3.31 27.48 -2.02
CA ASN A 36 2.76 28.55 -1.18
C ASN A 36 2.21 28.04 0.17
N ALA A 37 2.59 26.83 0.60
CA ALA A 37 2.16 26.31 1.89
C ALA A 37 2.60 27.25 3.03
N GLN A 38 1.67 27.56 3.93
CA GLN A 38 1.95 28.44 5.07
C GLN A 38 2.95 27.81 6.07
N ASN A 39 3.00 26.48 6.12
CA ASN A 39 3.91 25.75 7.01
C ASN A 39 4.52 24.52 6.30
N PRO A 40 5.53 24.73 5.44
CA PRO A 40 6.11 23.65 4.64
C PRO A 40 6.88 22.62 5.48
N GLU A 41 7.52 23.02 6.59
CA GLU A 41 8.25 22.07 7.45
C GLU A 41 7.30 21.14 8.20
N ALA A 42 6.16 21.63 8.69
CA ALA A 42 5.15 20.75 9.30
C ALA A 42 4.58 19.75 8.28
N ALA A 43 4.30 20.20 7.04
CA ALA A 43 3.85 19.31 5.97
C ALA A 43 4.89 18.24 5.62
N LYS A 44 6.17 18.59 5.65
CA LYS A 44 7.29 17.66 5.45
C LYS A 44 7.37 16.61 6.54
N GLU A 45 7.23 16.98 7.80
CA GLU A 45 7.19 16.01 8.91
C GLU A 45 5.98 15.08 8.81
N PHE A 46 4.81 15.60 8.40
CA PHE A 46 3.65 14.76 8.12
C PHE A 46 3.92 13.74 7.00
N ILE A 47 4.51 14.16 5.88
CA ILE A 47 4.85 13.26 4.77
C ILE A 47 5.85 12.19 5.24
N LYS A 48 6.86 12.55 6.03
CA LYS A 48 7.81 11.58 6.59
C LYS A 48 7.12 10.54 7.48
N TRP A 49 6.22 10.97 8.35
CA TRP A 49 5.46 10.07 9.22
C TRP A 49 4.52 9.16 8.41
N MET A 50 3.71 9.72 7.52
CA MET A 50 2.74 9.00 6.70
C MET A 50 3.43 8.01 5.76
N THR A 51 4.61 8.35 5.26
CA THR A 51 5.42 7.47 4.42
C THR A 51 6.43 6.66 5.23
N SER A 52 6.37 6.62 6.56
CA SER A 52 7.26 5.78 7.36
C SER A 52 6.91 4.30 7.20
N LYS A 53 7.90 3.42 7.38
CA LYS A 53 7.69 1.97 7.32
C LYS A 53 6.63 1.53 8.34
N ASP A 54 6.78 1.98 9.57
CA ASP A 54 5.93 1.58 10.69
C ASP A 54 4.48 2.01 10.48
N TYR A 55 4.26 3.24 10.02
CA TYR A 55 2.91 3.70 9.70
C TYR A 55 2.32 2.94 8.51
N GLN A 56 3.09 2.63 7.47
CA GLN A 56 2.57 1.86 6.34
C GLN A 56 2.19 0.42 6.74
N ILE A 57 2.95 -0.21 7.63
CA ILE A 57 2.58 -1.53 8.20
C ILE A 57 1.30 -1.41 9.03
N HIS A 58 1.17 -0.36 9.85
CA HIS A 58 -0.04 -0.11 10.61
C HIS A 58 -1.26 0.11 9.69
N ASN A 59 -1.11 0.97 8.68
CA ASN A 59 -2.18 1.35 7.76
C ASN A 59 -2.58 0.22 6.80
N TYR A 60 -1.74 -0.82 6.63
CA TYR A 60 -2.12 -2.03 5.91
C TYR A 60 -3.34 -2.72 6.52
N GLY A 61 -3.57 -2.57 7.84
CA GLY A 61 -4.80 -3.03 8.50
C GLY A 61 -6.08 -2.40 7.94
N ASN A 62 -5.98 -1.25 7.29
CA ASN A 62 -7.09 -0.57 6.59
C ASN A 62 -7.21 -0.97 5.10
N GLY A 63 -6.44 -1.97 4.65
CA GLY A 63 -6.45 -2.44 3.26
C GLY A 63 -5.60 -1.62 2.29
N VAL A 64 -4.78 -0.69 2.78
CA VAL A 64 -3.89 0.13 1.93
C VAL A 64 -2.57 -0.58 1.73
N LEU A 65 -2.22 -0.86 0.47
CA LEU A 65 -0.94 -1.50 0.13
C LEU A 65 0.25 -0.57 0.43
N PRO A 66 1.29 -1.00 1.15
CA PRO A 66 2.49 -0.21 1.38
C PRO A 66 3.22 0.17 0.08
N THR A 67 3.76 1.39 0.04
CA THR A 67 4.61 1.87 -1.07
C THR A 67 6.10 1.69 -0.80
N ARG A 68 6.50 1.23 0.39
CA ARG A 68 7.87 0.81 0.71
C ARG A 68 8.06 -0.69 0.55
N THR A 69 9.08 -1.08 -0.21
CA THR A 69 9.51 -2.48 -0.33
C THR A 69 9.92 -3.09 1.00
N SER A 70 10.49 -2.30 1.92
CA SER A 70 10.86 -2.77 3.26
C SER A 70 9.64 -3.08 4.16
N ALA A 71 8.51 -2.40 3.97
CA ALA A 71 7.26 -2.72 4.65
C ALA A 71 6.63 -3.99 4.07
N LEU A 72 6.62 -4.13 2.74
CA LEU A 72 6.15 -5.33 2.05
C LEU A 72 6.94 -6.57 2.47
N ALA A 73 8.28 -6.48 2.51
CA ALA A 73 9.15 -7.57 2.94
C ALA A 73 8.88 -8.01 4.39
N GLU A 74 8.61 -7.07 5.29
CA GLU A 74 8.27 -7.40 6.67
C GLU A 74 6.88 -8.06 6.77
N LEU A 75 5.87 -7.54 6.07
CA LEU A 75 4.55 -8.17 6.02
C LEU A 75 4.61 -9.60 5.47
N GLN A 76 5.47 -9.84 4.46
CA GLN A 76 5.74 -11.18 3.92
C GLN A 76 6.33 -12.10 5.00
N GLN A 77 7.39 -11.65 5.68
CA GLN A 77 8.06 -12.43 6.73
C GLN A 77 7.10 -12.77 7.89
N GLN A 78 6.16 -11.88 8.18
CA GLN A 78 5.13 -12.09 9.20
C GLN A 78 3.95 -12.94 8.71
N GLY A 79 3.91 -13.35 7.44
CA GLY A 79 2.77 -14.07 6.84
C GLY A 79 1.48 -13.25 6.80
N LYS A 80 1.57 -11.92 6.86
CA LYS A 80 0.43 -11.00 6.89
C LYS A 80 0.10 -10.43 5.51
N LEU A 81 1.01 -10.53 4.54
CA LEU A 81 0.75 -10.06 3.19
C LEU A 81 -0.31 -10.96 2.53
N VAL A 82 -1.48 -10.39 2.26
CA VAL A 82 -2.61 -11.10 1.65
C VAL A 82 -2.39 -11.19 0.15
N SER A 83 -2.43 -12.41 -0.39
CA SER A 83 -2.24 -12.70 -1.82
C SER A 83 -0.91 -12.17 -2.40
N GLY A 84 0.11 -12.05 -1.55
CA GLY A 84 1.49 -11.75 -1.88
C GLY A 84 2.41 -12.66 -1.08
#